data_AF-A0A6V7HHP8-F1
#
_entry.id   AF-A0A6V7HHP8-F1
#
_cell.length_a   1.000
_cell.length_b   1.000
_cell.length_c   1.000
_cell.angle_alpha   90.00
_cell.angle_beta   90.00
_cell.angle_gamma   90.00
#
_symmetry.space_group_name_H-M   'P 1'
#
loop_
_entity.id
_entity.type
_entity.pdbx_description
1 polymer ?
#
loop_
_entity_poly.entity_id
_entity_poly.type
_entity_poly.pdbx_seq_one_letter_code
_entity_poly.pdbx_strand_id
1 'polypeptide(L)'
;ETEPHEGKRKQESLWPIFKIHHQKSRYIYDLYYRRKAISRGKMLLIGLFIYLSYSCLPCSLVPELYDYCLNENIADRNLIAKWKKVGYENLCCLRCIQHRDTNFGTNCICRVPKGKLEEGRIVECIHCGCRGCSG
;
A
#
# COMPACT_ATOMS: atom_id res chain seq x y z
N GLU A 1 9.27 -11.98 9.84
CA GLU A 1 8.53 -13.24 10.04
C GLU A 1 8.96 -13.97 11.30
N THR A 2 10.18 -13.72 11.82
CA THR A 2 10.78 -14.42 12.96
C THR A 2 10.37 -13.89 14.35
N GLU A 3 9.31 -13.07 14.45
CA GLU A 3 8.90 -12.59 15.79
C GLU A 3 8.26 -13.73 16.60
N PRO A 4 8.66 -13.92 17.86
CA PRO A 4 7.99 -14.87 18.74
C PRO A 4 6.52 -14.46 18.94
N HIS A 5 5.66 -15.48 18.94
CA HIS A 5 4.21 -15.35 19.09
C HIS A 5 3.77 -15.38 20.57
N GLU A 6 4.73 -15.46 21.49
CA GLU A 6 4.49 -15.61 22.92
C GLU A 6 3.85 -14.34 23.51
N GLY A 7 2.68 -14.48 24.13
CA GLY A 7 1.92 -13.37 24.71
C GLY A 7 1.07 -12.53 23.74
N LYS A 8 1.12 -12.79 22.42
CA LYS A 8 0.30 -12.09 21.41
C LYS A 8 -0.96 -12.88 21.04
N ARG A 9 -2.05 -12.19 20.72
CA ARG A 9 -3.24 -12.84 20.15
C ARG A 9 -2.89 -13.46 18.80
N LYS A 10 -3.53 -14.58 18.43
CA LYS A 10 -3.28 -15.27 17.14
C LYS A 10 -3.36 -14.35 15.92
N GLN A 11 -4.21 -13.33 15.96
CA GLN A 11 -4.38 -12.37 14.87
C GLN A 11 -3.30 -11.26 14.89
N GLU A 12 -2.77 -10.92 16.06
CA GLU A 12 -1.78 -9.85 16.23
C GLU A 12 -0.42 -10.18 15.62
N SER A 13 -0.07 -11.46 15.53
CA SER A 13 1.15 -11.91 14.87
C SER A 13 1.21 -11.49 13.39
N LEU A 14 0.06 -11.31 12.74
CA LEU A 14 -0.04 -10.92 11.32
C LEU A 14 -0.06 -9.40 11.12
N TRP A 15 -0.34 -8.61 12.17
CA TRP A 15 -0.47 -7.16 12.05
C TRP A 15 0.80 -6.48 11.52
N PRO A 16 2.02 -6.84 11.96
CA PRO A 16 3.25 -6.28 11.41
C PRO A 16 3.40 -6.50 9.92
N ILE A 17 2.94 -7.66 9.41
CA ILE A 17 3.02 -8.00 7.98
C ILE A 17 2.18 -7.01 7.16
N PHE A 18 0.92 -6.79 7.57
CA PHE A 18 0.05 -5.81 6.90
C PHE A 18 0.60 -4.38 7.01
N LYS A 19 1.18 -4.03 8.16
CA LYS A 19 1.79 -2.71 8.38
C LYS A 19 2.98 -2.46 7.46
N ILE A 20 3.90 -3.43 7.35
CA ILE A 20 5.06 -3.36 6.46
C ILE A 20 4.61 -3.31 5.00
N HIS A 21 3.67 -4.17 4.61
CA HIS A 21 3.14 -4.20 3.24
C HIS A 21 2.48 -2.87 2.84
N HIS A 22 1.69 -2.28 3.76
CA HIS A 22 1.12 -0.95 3.59
C HIS A 22 2.22 0.11 3.46
N GLN A 23 3.22 0.11 4.34
CA GLN A 23 4.33 1.06 4.33
C GLN A 23 5.13 1.01 3.02
N LYS A 24 5.49 -0.19 2.54
CA LYS A 24 6.19 -0.40 1.26
C LYS A 24 5.38 0.13 0.09
N SER A 25 4.10 -0.27 0.02
CA SER A 25 3.19 0.18 -1.03
C SER A 25 3.01 1.70 -1.00
N ARG A 26 2.92 2.31 0.19
CA ARG A 26 2.73 3.75 0.35
C ARG A 26 3.98 4.53 -0.05
N TYR A 27 5.16 4.03 0.31
CA TYR A 27 6.43 4.62 -0.09
C TYR A 27 6.55 4.70 -1.62
N ILE A 28 6.25 3.59 -2.31
CA ILE A 28 6.28 3.54 -3.78
C ILE A 28 5.19 4.46 -4.37
N TYR A 29 4.00 4.48 -3.79
CA TYR A 29 2.93 5.39 -4.20
C TYR A 29 3.35 6.87 -4.10
N ASP A 30 3.95 7.28 -2.99
CA ASP A 30 4.37 8.66 -2.77
C ASP A 30 5.54 9.06 -3.69
N LEU A 31 6.49 8.15 -3.94
CA LEU A 31 7.58 8.39 -4.89
C LEU A 31 7.08 8.63 -6.33
N TYR A 32 6.08 7.85 -6.75
CA TYR A 32 5.53 7.93 -8.10
C TYR A 32 4.53 9.09 -8.27
N TYR A 33 3.50 9.17 -7.41
CA TYR A 33 2.41 10.12 -7.57
C TYR A 33 2.68 11.51 -6.96
N ARG A 34 3.38 11.59 -5.82
CA ARG A 34 3.65 12.88 -5.15
C ARG A 34 4.98 13.49 -5.59
N ARG A 35 6.07 12.74 -5.47
CA ARG A 35 7.43 13.23 -5.74
C ARG A 35 7.84 13.16 -7.21
N LYS A 36 7.16 12.32 -8.01
CA LYS A 36 7.49 12.07 -9.44
C LYS A 36 8.97 11.72 -9.67
N ALA A 37 9.61 11.10 -8.68
CA ALA A 37 11.01 10.70 -8.74
C ALA A 37 11.23 9.40 -9.54
N ILE A 38 10.14 8.67 -9.80
CA ILE A 38 10.12 7.44 -10.58
C ILE A 38 9.26 7.68 -11.83
N SER A 39 9.76 7.32 -13.00
CA SER A 39 9.03 7.38 -14.26
C SER A 39 8.32 6.05 -14.56
N ARG A 40 7.40 6.08 -15.54
CA ARG A 40 6.65 4.91 -16.02
C ARG A 40 6.89 4.78 -17.52
N GLY A 41 7.76 3.87 -17.88
CA GLY A 41 8.28 3.70 -19.23
C GLY A 41 7.43 2.69 -19.99
N LYS A 42 6.67 3.16 -20.97
CA LYS A 42 6.49 2.38 -22.18
C LYS A 42 7.70 2.69 -23.05
N MET A 43 8.59 1.72 -23.21
CA MET A 43 9.59 1.75 -24.27
C MET A 43 8.86 1.74 -25.62
N LEU A 44 8.46 2.91 -26.10
CA LEU A 44 8.10 3.08 -27.50
C LEU A 44 9.40 2.91 -28.29
N LEU A 45 9.39 1.96 -29.22
CA LEU A 45 10.47 1.52 -30.11
C LEU A 45 11.12 2.67 -30.93
N ILE A 46 11.83 3.59 -30.29
CA ILE A 46 12.58 4.68 -30.95
C ILE A 46 13.98 4.84 -30.33
N GLY A 47 14.50 3.79 -29.70
CA GLY A 47 15.70 3.85 -28.87
C GLY A 47 16.94 3.15 -29.42
N LEU A 48 17.00 2.75 -30.70
CA LEU A 48 18.19 2.05 -31.23
C LEU A 48 19.38 2.99 -31.53
N PHE A 49 19.21 4.32 -31.47
CA PHE A 49 20.21 5.29 -31.96
C PHE A 49 21.02 6.05 -30.89
N ILE A 50 20.68 5.98 -29.60
CA ILE A 50 21.28 6.88 -28.58
C ILE A 50 22.21 6.15 -27.59
N TYR A 51 22.31 4.82 -27.66
CA TYR A 51 22.94 4.02 -26.59
C TYR A 51 24.48 3.99 -26.57
N LEU A 52 25.17 4.65 -27.50
CA LEU A 52 26.62 4.49 -27.67
C LEU A 52 27.49 5.68 -27.22
N SER A 53 26.96 6.71 -26.55
CA SER A 53 27.74 7.96 -26.40
C SER A 53 27.80 8.61 -25.01
N TYR A 54 27.17 8.09 -23.95
CA TYR A 54 27.19 8.77 -22.65
C TYR A 54 27.68 7.89 -21.49
N SER A 55 28.98 8.03 -21.21
CA SER A 55 29.67 7.63 -19.98
C SER A 55 29.33 8.58 -18.82
N CYS A 56 28.04 8.69 -18.51
CA CYS A 56 27.54 9.26 -17.27
C CYS A 56 26.26 8.50 -17.02
N LEU A 57 26.22 7.63 -16.01
CA LEU A 57 25.00 6.95 -15.60
C LEU A 57 24.10 8.03 -14.98
N PRO A 58 23.15 8.61 -15.71
CA PRO A 58 22.36 9.70 -15.18
C PRO A 58 21.25 9.07 -14.35
N CYS A 59 20.68 9.87 -13.46
CA CYS A 59 19.48 9.60 -12.66
C CYS A 59 18.23 9.18 -13.50
N SER A 60 18.38 8.97 -14.82
CA SER A 60 17.38 8.60 -15.82
C SER A 60 17.29 7.09 -16.10
N LEU A 61 18.10 6.24 -15.46
CA LEU A 61 18.12 4.78 -15.71
C LEU A 61 17.14 3.97 -14.85
N VAL A 62 15.99 4.54 -14.46
CA VAL A 62 14.89 3.68 -14.00
C VAL A 62 13.54 4.09 -14.59
N PRO A 63 13.40 4.09 -15.95
CA PRO A 63 12.11 4.33 -16.60
C PRO A 63 11.02 3.35 -16.15
N GLU A 64 11.39 2.15 -15.69
CA GLU A 64 10.44 1.06 -15.44
C GLU A 64 10.38 0.64 -13.96
N LEU A 65 10.93 1.43 -13.03
CA LEU A 65 10.99 1.01 -11.61
C LEU A 65 9.60 0.80 -11.01
N TYR A 66 8.63 1.64 -11.38
CA TYR A 66 7.28 1.51 -10.85
C TYR A 66 6.61 0.20 -11.29
N ASP A 67 6.68 -0.11 -12.58
CA ASP A 67 6.07 -1.34 -13.10
C ASP A 67 6.86 -2.59 -12.65
N TYR A 68 8.18 -2.51 -12.50
CA TYR A 68 9.00 -3.54 -11.87
C TYR A 68 8.58 -3.80 -10.42
N CYS A 69 8.45 -2.76 -9.59
CA CYS A 69 8.01 -2.91 -8.19
C CYS A 69 6.60 -3.52 -8.07
N LEU A 70 5.73 -3.29 -9.04
CA LEU A 70 4.41 -3.92 -9.10
C LEU A 70 4.47 -5.38 -9.54
N ASN A 71 5.36 -5.72 -10.47
CA ASN A 71 5.51 -7.10 -10.97
C ASN A 71 6.19 -8.01 -9.94
N GLU A 72 7.19 -7.50 -9.22
CA GLU A 72 7.88 -8.21 -8.14
C GLU A 72 7.08 -8.24 -6.82
N ASN A 73 5.82 -7.79 -6.83
CA ASN A 73 4.95 -7.73 -5.64
C ASN A 73 5.58 -6.97 -4.44
N ILE A 74 6.46 -5.99 -4.71
CA ILE A 74 7.00 -5.10 -3.67
C ILE A 74 5.91 -4.12 -3.20
N ALA A 75 5.05 -3.70 -4.14
CA ALA A 75 3.85 -2.92 -3.86
C ALA A 75 2.60 -3.60 -4.42
N ASP A 76 1.48 -3.42 -3.72
CA ASP A 76 0.20 -4.00 -4.12
C ASP A 76 -0.56 -3.07 -5.07
N ARG A 77 -0.71 -3.56 -6.31
CA ARG A 77 -1.45 -2.88 -7.38
C ARG A 77 -2.91 -2.60 -7.00
N ASN A 78 -3.56 -3.54 -6.33
CA ASN A 78 -4.98 -3.42 -5.96
C ASN A 78 -5.15 -2.41 -4.83
N LEU A 79 -4.26 -2.41 -3.85
CA LEU A 79 -4.27 -1.42 -2.76
C LEU A 79 -4.03 -0.01 -3.30
N ILE A 80 -3.04 0.17 -4.17
CA ILE A 80 -2.77 1.46 -4.83
C ILE A 80 -3.97 1.91 -5.65
N ALA A 81 -4.63 1.01 -6.40
CA ALA A 81 -5.83 1.35 -7.16
C ALA A 81 -6.97 1.86 -6.27
N LYS A 82 -7.08 1.37 -5.03
CA LYS A 82 -8.06 1.88 -4.06
C LYS A 82 -7.68 3.26 -3.53
N TRP A 83 -6.41 3.54 -3.25
CA TRP A 83 -5.98 4.87 -2.77
C TRP A 83 -6.25 6.01 -3.76
N LYS A 84 -6.37 5.69 -5.06
CA LYS A 84 -6.75 6.67 -6.08
C LYS A 84 -8.24 7.03 -6.07
N LYS A 85 -9.07 6.28 -5.33
CA LYS A 85 -10.51 6.55 -5.19
C LYS A 85 -10.75 7.47 -3.98
N VAL A 86 -11.64 8.44 -4.17
CA VAL A 86 -12.08 9.35 -3.11
C VAL A 86 -12.63 8.54 -1.92
N GLY A 87 -12.23 8.91 -0.70
CA GLY A 87 -12.64 8.25 0.53
C GLY A 87 -11.85 6.98 0.90
N TYR A 88 -10.91 6.53 0.06
CA TYR A 88 -10.05 5.38 0.32
C TYR A 88 -8.56 5.74 0.40
N GLU A 89 -8.20 7.02 0.41
CA GLU A 89 -6.81 7.50 0.34
C GLU A 89 -5.89 6.96 1.45
N ASN A 90 -6.46 6.67 2.62
CA ASN A 90 -5.77 6.16 3.80
C ASN A 90 -6.18 4.72 4.14
N LEU A 91 -6.60 3.95 3.14
CA LEU A 91 -7.01 2.56 3.33
C LEU A 91 -5.83 1.72 3.85
N CYS A 92 -6.06 1.05 4.98
CA CYS A 92 -5.11 0.19 5.67
C CYS A 92 -4.75 -1.09 4.89
N CYS A 93 -5.75 -1.89 4.52
CA CYS A 93 -5.56 -3.11 3.73
C CYS A 93 -6.84 -3.50 2.96
N LEU A 94 -6.71 -4.41 1.98
CA LEU A 94 -7.84 -4.88 1.17
C LEU A 94 -8.84 -5.74 1.95
N ARG A 95 -8.38 -6.42 3.01
CA ARG A 95 -9.25 -7.24 3.87
C ARG A 95 -10.28 -6.41 4.64
N CYS A 96 -9.97 -5.15 4.95
CA CYS A 96 -10.89 -4.27 5.69
C CYS A 96 -12.11 -3.77 4.89
N ILE A 97 -12.10 -3.91 3.57
CA ILE A 97 -13.18 -3.47 2.67
C ILE A 97 -13.95 -4.65 2.06
N GLN A 98 -13.53 -5.87 2.35
CA GLN A 98 -14.09 -7.05 1.73
C GLN A 98 -15.22 -7.58 2.60
N HIS A 99 -16.47 -7.47 2.12
CA HIS A 99 -17.64 -7.92 2.86
C HIS A 99 -17.58 -9.42 3.25
N ARG A 100 -16.98 -10.27 2.40
CA ARG A 100 -16.84 -11.72 2.62
C ARG A 100 -16.01 -12.10 3.85
N ASP A 101 -15.14 -11.20 4.32
CA ASP A 101 -14.21 -11.48 5.41
C ASP A 101 -14.83 -11.15 6.80
N THR A 102 -16.11 -10.76 6.82
CA THR A 102 -16.89 -10.45 8.03
C THR A 102 -18.18 -11.27 8.08
N ASN A 103 -18.62 -11.66 9.29
CA ASN A 103 -19.80 -12.51 9.47
C ASN A 103 -21.10 -11.86 8.97
N PHE A 104 -21.20 -10.54 8.99
CA PHE A 104 -22.40 -9.79 8.62
C PHE A 104 -22.32 -9.13 7.25
N GLY A 105 -21.27 -9.41 6.46
CA GLY A 105 -21.13 -8.79 5.15
C GLY A 105 -20.93 -7.28 5.21
N THR A 106 -20.38 -6.75 6.31
CA THR A 106 -20.20 -5.31 6.53
C THR A 106 -18.73 -4.90 6.36
N ASN A 107 -18.48 -3.60 6.19
CA ASN A 107 -17.11 -3.09 6.24
C ASN A 107 -16.52 -3.19 7.66
N CYS A 108 -15.19 -3.21 7.76
CA CYS A 108 -14.52 -3.26 9.05
C CYS A 108 -14.71 -1.97 9.86
N ILE A 109 -14.69 -2.06 11.19
CA ILE A 109 -14.79 -0.93 12.14
C ILE A 109 -13.81 0.20 11.84
N CYS A 110 -12.65 -0.11 11.28
CA CYS A 110 -11.65 0.89 10.91
C CYS A 110 -12.12 1.83 9.79
N ARG A 111 -13.16 1.48 9.05
CA ARG A 111 -13.75 2.33 8.00
C ARG A 111 -14.83 3.27 8.53
N VAL A 112 -15.18 3.18 9.80
CA VAL A 112 -16.15 4.09 10.43
C VAL A 112 -15.43 5.39 10.82
N PRO A 113 -15.96 6.57 10.44
CA PRO A 113 -15.37 7.85 10.83
C PRO A 113 -15.51 8.08 12.34
N LYS A 114 -14.51 8.74 12.93
CA LYS A 114 -14.42 8.92 14.39
C LYS A 114 -15.59 9.68 15.00
N GLY A 115 -16.19 10.63 14.28
CA GLY A 115 -17.36 11.38 14.78
C GLY A 115 -18.64 10.55 14.97
N LYS A 116 -18.69 9.31 14.47
CA LYS A 116 -19.79 8.36 14.71
C LYS A 116 -19.46 7.31 15.76
N LEU A 117 -18.23 7.34 16.30
CA LEU A 117 -17.78 6.43 17.34
C LEU A 117 -17.97 7.09 18.70
N GLU A 118 -18.23 6.27 19.71
CA GLU A 118 -18.33 6.72 21.10
C GLU A 118 -17.01 7.36 21.55
N GLU A 119 -17.10 8.53 22.20
CA GLU A 119 -15.95 9.25 22.69
C GLU A 119 -15.18 8.39 23.72
N GLY A 120 -13.87 8.22 23.50
CA GLY A 120 -13.00 7.39 24.34
C GLY A 120 -12.87 5.92 23.93
N ARG A 121 -13.62 5.45 22.92
CA ARG A 121 -13.46 4.07 22.43
C ARG A 121 -12.19 3.89 21.60
N ILE A 122 -11.26 3.07 22.07
CA ILE A 122 -10.06 2.69 21.31
C ILE A 122 -10.48 1.70 20.21
N VAL A 123 -10.41 2.14 18.95
CA VAL A 123 -10.69 1.29 17.79
C VAL A 123 -9.41 0.57 17.39
N GLU A 124 -9.45 -0.76 17.34
CA GLU A 124 -8.37 -1.59 16.78
C GLU A 124 -8.96 -2.64 15.84
N CYS A 125 -8.48 -2.64 14.60
CA CYS A 125 -8.90 -3.62 13.61
C CYS A 125 -8.32 -5.01 13.90
N ILE A 126 -9.17 -6.02 13.92
CA ILE A 126 -8.76 -7.42 14.12
C ILE A 126 -7.79 -7.92 13.02
N HIS A 127 -7.93 -7.43 11.78
CA HIS A 127 -7.14 -7.92 10.65
C HIS A 127 -5.74 -7.29 10.55
N CYS A 128 -5.62 -6.00 10.83
CA CYS A 128 -4.38 -5.26 10.58
C CYS A 128 -3.93 -4.35 11.72
N GLY A 129 -4.68 -4.30 12.83
CA GLY A 129 -4.34 -3.49 14.00
C GLY A 129 -4.44 -1.97 13.78
N CYS A 130 -5.07 -1.51 12.70
CA CYS A 130 -5.20 -0.08 12.43
C CYS A 130 -6.23 0.58 13.37
N ARG A 131 -6.04 1.88 13.62
CA ARG A 131 -6.84 2.72 14.55
C ARG A 131 -7.75 3.71 13.83
N GLY A 132 -8.31 3.28 12.71
CA GLY A 132 -9.12 4.10 11.81
C GLY A 132 -8.41 4.42 10.50
N CYS A 133 -9.08 4.13 9.39
CA CYS A 133 -8.64 4.31 8.01
C CYS A 133 -9.49 5.36 7.28
N SER A 134 -10.47 5.98 7.94
CA SER A 134 -11.45 6.90 7.35
C SER A 134 -11.34 8.36 7.85
N GLY A 135 -10.21 8.74 8.46
CA GLY A 135 -10.05 10.03 9.13
C GLY A 135 -10.35 9.94 10.61
#